data_AF-A0A6G3MI00-F1
#
_entry.id   AF-A0A6G3MI00-F1
#
_cell.length_a   1.000
_cell.length_b   1.000
_cell.length_c   1.000
_cell.angle_alpha   90.00
_cell.angle_beta   90.00
_cell.angle_gamma   90.00
#
_symmetry.space_group_name_H-M   'P 1'
#
loop_
_entity.id
_entity.type
_entity.pdbx_description
1 polymer ?
#
loop_
_entity_poly.entity_id
_entity_poly.type
_entity_poly.pdbx_seq_one_letter_code
_entity_poly.pdbx_strand_id
1 'polypeptide(L)'
;NKKAENSRAKDSKEYYDKICEADYPKTLQVDHLQQNVLPDEKSNLKINKDLKNFFFNCCHHGDWKNVEHILKNVDDIAGLIYQTDQYNWSPLMCAISSGSIDSINILIKYGALETINHIDAGGNSAEILLKNLGIDKFLNFRKANDIVEPIDSKNTTKTDVLSITSDFPQPFFCNICNLQYCDKISHQTSIIHLFNKNIICPDTKKNLIPPQYGIHKSNIGYQMLKAHGWDSCMGLGLHQGGRIYPIKAKPKSDRSGLGIKIVKCPKNQFKKVRPFTKQDEYEFRRSFM
;
A
#
# COMPACT_ATOMS: atom_id res chain seq x y z
N ASN A 1 29.24 -26.67 17.63
CA ASN A 1 28.58 -25.69 16.74
C ASN A 1 27.29 -25.07 17.28
N LYS A 2 26.43 -25.77 18.03
CA LYS A 2 25.22 -25.17 18.63
C LYS A 2 25.46 -24.03 19.64
N LYS A 3 26.64 -23.97 20.30
CA LYS A 3 26.96 -22.90 21.28
C LYS A 3 27.31 -21.54 20.63
N ALA A 4 27.82 -21.53 19.39
CA ALA A 4 28.21 -20.28 18.71
C ALA A 4 27.04 -19.61 17.96
N GLU A 5 26.03 -20.38 17.55
CA GLU A 5 24.80 -19.84 16.96
C GLU A 5 23.93 -19.16 18.04
N ASN A 6 23.90 -19.72 19.25
CA ASN A 6 23.16 -19.13 20.38
C ASN A 6 23.77 -17.83 20.92
N SER A 7 25.08 -17.62 20.81
CA SER A 7 25.69 -16.33 21.20
C SER A 7 25.33 -15.24 20.20
N ARG A 8 25.43 -15.54 18.89
CA ARG A 8 25.13 -14.58 17.83
C ARG A 8 23.65 -14.15 17.81
N ALA A 9 22.74 -15.06 18.13
CA ALA A 9 21.32 -14.76 18.29
C ALA A 9 21.01 -13.89 19.52
N LYS A 10 21.75 -14.09 20.63
CA LYS A 10 21.65 -13.24 21.83
C LYS A 10 22.19 -11.83 21.56
N ASP A 11 23.34 -11.73 20.90
CA ASP A 11 23.98 -10.45 20.58
C ASP A 11 23.09 -9.61 19.64
N SER A 12 22.39 -10.28 18.71
CA SER A 12 21.46 -9.63 17.79
C SER A 12 20.22 -9.11 18.53
N LYS A 13 19.71 -9.87 19.50
CA LYS A 13 18.53 -9.47 20.29
C LYS A 13 18.84 -8.28 21.20
N GLU A 14 19.97 -8.31 21.89
CA GLU A 14 20.43 -7.17 22.71
C GLU A 14 20.67 -5.90 21.87
N TYR A 15 21.09 -6.04 20.62
CA TYR A 15 21.23 -4.90 19.71
C TYR A 15 19.88 -4.28 19.32
N TYR A 16 18.86 -5.10 19.03
CA TYR A 16 17.51 -4.61 18.73
C TYR A 16 16.82 -4.02 19.95
N ASP A 17 16.98 -4.63 21.13
CA ASP A 17 16.40 -4.12 22.37
C ASP A 17 17.02 -2.75 22.74
N LYS A 18 18.33 -2.55 22.51
CA LYS A 18 18.99 -1.24 22.66
C LYS A 18 18.51 -0.16 21.68
N ILE A 19 18.09 -0.54 20.46
CA ILE A 19 17.50 0.40 19.50
C ILE A 19 16.09 0.78 19.92
N CYS A 20 15.33 -0.16 20.50
CA CYS A 20 13.98 0.09 21.01
C CYS A 20 13.96 0.89 22.31
N GLU A 21 15.00 0.74 23.16
CA GLU A 21 15.17 1.50 24.41
C GLU A 21 15.83 2.87 24.22
N ALA A 22 16.49 3.12 23.08
CA ALA A 22 16.91 4.46 22.72
C ALA A 22 15.66 5.31 22.52
N ASP A 23 15.47 6.31 23.37
CA ASP A 23 14.40 7.29 23.27
C ASP A 23 14.41 7.92 21.87
N TYR A 24 13.63 7.33 20.96
CA TYR A 24 13.22 7.98 19.74
C TYR A 24 12.60 9.30 20.17
N PRO A 25 12.98 10.45 19.59
CA PRO A 25 12.37 11.72 19.97
C PRO A 25 10.86 11.59 19.78
N LYS A 26 10.16 11.43 20.90
CA LYS A 26 8.71 11.59 20.97
C LYS A 26 8.47 12.99 20.46
N THR A 27 7.69 13.08 19.39
CA THR A 27 7.36 14.33 18.70
C THR A 27 8.58 15.03 18.11
N LEU A 28 8.68 15.04 16.78
CA LEU A 28 9.14 16.25 16.11
C LEU A 28 8.28 17.39 16.67
N GLN A 29 8.85 18.16 17.59
CA GLN A 29 8.26 19.44 17.94
C GLN A 29 8.16 20.20 16.63
N VAL A 30 6.92 20.56 16.31
CA VAL A 30 6.59 21.42 15.19
C VAL A 30 7.20 22.77 15.57
N ASP A 31 8.47 22.96 15.24
CA ASP A 31 9.10 24.26 15.29
C ASP A 31 8.19 25.16 14.45
N HIS A 32 7.60 26.16 15.11
CA HIS A 32 6.68 27.13 14.57
C HIS A 32 7.13 27.56 13.17
N LEU A 33 6.60 26.91 12.14
CA LEU A 33 6.61 27.44 10.79
C LEU A 33 5.78 28.70 10.89
N GLN A 34 6.47 29.84 10.83
CA GLN A 34 5.85 31.14 10.75
C GLN A 34 4.74 31.06 9.71
N GLN A 35 3.50 31.16 10.18
CA GLN A 35 2.30 31.17 9.36
C GLN A 35 2.38 32.41 8.49
N ASN A 36 2.94 32.28 7.29
CA ASN A 36 2.79 33.27 6.24
C ASN A 36 1.35 33.15 5.74
N VAL A 37 0.43 33.74 6.51
CA VAL A 37 -0.96 33.92 6.11
C VAL A 37 -0.95 34.91 4.96
N LEU A 38 -1.55 34.54 3.82
CA LEU A 38 -1.79 35.48 2.73
C LEU A 38 -2.57 36.68 3.28
N PRO A 39 -2.17 37.93 3.01
CA PRO A 39 -2.87 39.10 3.53
C PRO A 39 -4.33 39.11 3.07
N ASP A 40 -5.25 39.46 3.99
CA ASP A 40 -6.73 39.44 3.88
C ASP A 40 -7.32 40.38 2.80
N GLU A 41 -6.52 40.87 1.85
CA GLU A 41 -7.01 41.70 0.77
C GLU A 41 -7.79 40.85 -0.24
N LYS A 42 -9.05 41.23 -0.46
CA LYS A 42 -9.98 40.69 -1.48
C LYS A 42 -9.38 40.78 -2.87
N SER A 43 -8.47 39.88 -3.16
CA SER A 43 -7.82 39.70 -4.43
C SER A 43 -8.44 38.45 -5.04
N ASN A 44 -9.17 38.61 -6.15
CA ASN A 44 -9.63 37.48 -6.92
C ASN A 44 -8.38 36.73 -7.41
N LEU A 45 -8.08 35.61 -6.77
CA LEU A 45 -6.92 34.77 -7.05
C LEU A 45 -7.21 34.00 -8.33
N LYS A 46 -6.47 34.33 -9.40
CA LYS A 46 -6.48 33.55 -10.63
C LYS A 46 -5.73 32.24 -10.41
N ILE A 47 -6.34 31.14 -10.86
CA ILE A 47 -5.71 29.82 -10.78
C ILE A 47 -4.51 29.79 -11.74
N ASN A 48 -3.32 29.74 -11.16
CA ASN A 48 -2.07 29.46 -11.87
C ASN A 48 -1.43 28.19 -11.29
N LYS A 49 -0.37 27.70 -11.95
CA LYS A 49 0.35 26.50 -11.51
C LYS A 49 0.94 26.65 -10.10
N ASP A 50 1.37 27.86 -9.75
CA ASP A 50 2.01 28.14 -8.46
C ASP A 50 0.99 28.13 -7.31
N LEU A 51 -0.19 28.72 -7.50
CA LEU A 51 -1.30 28.68 -6.56
C LEU A 51 -1.80 27.26 -6.36
N LYS A 52 -1.90 26.47 -7.45
CA LYS A 52 -2.25 25.04 -7.34
C LYS A 52 -1.24 24.32 -6.45
N ASN A 53 0.05 24.45 -6.73
CA ASN A 53 1.09 23.78 -5.94
C ASN A 53 1.08 24.26 -4.48
N PHE A 54 0.89 25.57 -4.26
CA PHE A 54 0.78 26.15 -2.93
C PHE A 54 -0.43 25.59 -2.16
N PHE A 55 -1.60 25.51 -2.80
CA PHE A 55 -2.81 24.94 -2.21
C PHE A 55 -2.64 23.47 -1.82
N PHE A 56 -2.07 22.64 -2.70
CA PHE A 56 -1.77 21.24 -2.39
C PHE A 56 -0.78 21.11 -1.23
N ASN A 57 0.23 21.98 -1.17
CA ASN A 57 1.15 22.04 -0.04
C ASN A 57 0.44 22.43 1.27
N CYS A 58 -0.46 23.41 1.25
CA CYS A 58 -1.25 23.78 2.44
C CYS A 58 -2.11 22.60 2.93
N CYS A 59 -2.76 21.87 2.01
CA CYS A 59 -3.54 20.66 2.35
C CYS A 59 -2.66 19.55 2.95
N HIS A 60 -1.47 19.33 2.38
CA HIS A 60 -0.52 18.31 2.85
C HIS A 60 0.03 18.60 4.25
N HIS A 61 0.24 19.88 4.59
CA HIS A 61 0.73 20.29 5.91
C HIS A 61 -0.42 20.55 6.92
N GLY A 62 -1.68 20.49 6.48
CA GLY A 62 -2.84 20.74 7.34
C GLY A 62 -3.05 22.22 7.70
N ASP A 63 -2.50 23.16 6.93
CA ASP A 63 -2.64 24.61 7.15
C ASP A 63 -4.03 25.09 6.70
N TRP A 64 -5.02 24.85 7.55
CA TRP A 64 -6.43 25.12 7.27
C TRP A 64 -6.75 26.60 7.03
N LYS A 65 -5.98 27.53 7.62
CA LYS A 65 -6.19 28.98 7.46
C LYS A 65 -5.94 29.41 6.02
N ASN A 66 -4.80 28.98 5.48
CA ASN A 66 -4.43 29.27 4.09
C ASN A 66 -5.35 28.53 3.10
N VAL A 67 -5.76 27.29 3.41
CA VAL A 67 -6.77 26.56 2.61
C VAL A 67 -8.09 27.32 2.55
N GLU A 68 -8.60 27.82 3.68
CA GLU A 68 -9.85 28.58 3.73
C GLU A 68 -9.73 29.92 2.99
N HIS A 69 -8.61 30.63 3.17
CA HIS A 69 -8.36 31.91 2.51
C HIS A 69 -8.30 31.75 0.98
N ILE A 70 -7.63 30.71 0.47
CA ILE A 70 -7.58 30.42 -0.97
C ILE A 70 -8.98 30.11 -1.50
N LEU A 71 -9.73 29.23 -0.84
CA LEU A 71 -11.06 28.82 -1.31
C LEU A 71 -12.11 29.95 -1.27
N LYS A 72 -11.95 30.94 -0.38
CA LYS A 72 -12.82 32.13 -0.32
C LYS A 72 -12.56 33.14 -1.44
N ASN A 73 -11.33 33.21 -1.93
CA ASN A 73 -10.87 34.28 -2.84
C ASN A 73 -10.63 33.81 -4.28
N VAL A 74 -10.90 32.54 -4.60
CA VAL A 74 -10.74 31.98 -5.95
C VAL A 74 -12.06 32.02 -6.73
N ASP A 75 -11.99 32.42 -8.01
CA ASP A 75 -13.15 32.50 -8.90
C ASP A 75 -13.66 31.10 -9.36
N ASP A 76 -12.76 30.13 -9.53
CA ASP A 76 -13.08 28.75 -9.97
C ASP A 76 -12.69 27.70 -8.91
N ILE A 77 -13.53 27.53 -7.90
CA ILE A 77 -13.30 26.59 -6.81
C ILE A 77 -13.21 25.13 -7.32
N ALA A 78 -14.02 24.79 -8.33
CA ALA A 78 -14.08 23.44 -8.92
C ALA A 78 -12.74 23.06 -9.57
N GLY A 79 -12.10 24.00 -10.27
CA GLY A 79 -10.78 23.82 -10.87
C GLY A 79 -9.67 23.47 -9.88
N LEU A 80 -9.85 23.77 -8.58
CA LEU A 80 -8.90 23.47 -7.52
C LEU A 80 -9.24 22.17 -6.76
N ILE A 81 -10.53 21.97 -6.45
CA ILE A 81 -11.00 20.86 -5.60
C ILE A 81 -11.00 19.52 -6.32
N TYR A 82 -11.43 19.49 -7.59
CA TYR A 82 -11.54 18.24 -8.36
C TYR A 82 -10.24 17.85 -9.05
N GLN A 83 -9.23 18.70 -8.95
CA GLN A 83 -7.95 18.44 -9.58
C GLN A 83 -7.14 17.42 -8.78
N THR A 84 -6.30 16.67 -9.46
CA THR A 84 -5.34 15.78 -8.83
C THR A 84 -3.91 16.24 -9.05
N ASP A 85 -3.01 15.75 -8.19
CA ASP A 85 -1.57 15.87 -8.38
C ASP A 85 -1.03 14.80 -9.35
N GLN A 86 0.30 14.71 -9.47
CA GLN A 86 0.99 13.72 -10.31
C GLN A 86 0.80 12.26 -9.87
N TYR A 87 0.33 12.02 -8.66
CA TYR A 87 0.08 10.70 -8.08
C TYR A 87 -1.42 10.35 -8.02
N ASN A 88 -2.27 11.17 -8.67
CA ASN A 88 -3.73 11.09 -8.60
C ASN A 88 -4.31 11.39 -7.20
N TRP A 89 -3.58 12.10 -6.34
CA TRP A 89 -4.10 12.52 -5.04
C TRP A 89 -5.00 13.74 -5.20
N SER A 90 -6.18 13.68 -4.59
CA SER A 90 -7.06 14.84 -4.46
C SER A 90 -6.64 15.71 -3.25
N PRO A 91 -7.02 17.00 -3.22
CA PRO A 91 -6.81 17.86 -2.05
C PRO A 91 -7.38 17.25 -0.76
N LEU A 92 -8.50 16.53 -0.89
CA LEU A 92 -9.10 15.79 0.21
C LEU A 92 -8.20 14.67 0.72
N MET A 93 -7.58 13.88 -0.16
CA MET A 93 -6.60 12.86 0.24
C MET A 93 -5.39 13.46 0.95
N CYS A 94 -4.89 14.60 0.47
CA CYS A 94 -3.78 15.32 1.12
C CYS A 94 -4.14 15.76 2.55
N ALA A 95 -5.34 16.34 2.73
CA ALA A 95 -5.83 16.76 4.04
C ALA A 95 -6.11 15.58 4.99
N ILE A 96 -6.59 14.45 4.46
CA ILE A 96 -6.77 13.22 5.24
C ILE A 96 -5.41 12.69 5.70
N SER A 97 -4.43 12.62 4.81
CA SER A 97 -3.08 12.16 5.12
C SER A 97 -2.38 13.00 6.18
N SER A 98 -2.66 14.30 6.27
CA SER A 98 -2.13 15.17 7.33
C SER A 98 -2.86 15.00 8.66
N GLY A 99 -4.06 14.39 8.66
CA GLY A 99 -4.90 14.21 9.83
C GLY A 99 -5.57 15.51 10.32
N SER A 100 -5.54 16.59 9.52
CA SER A 100 -6.12 17.88 9.88
C SER A 100 -7.63 17.88 9.71
N ILE A 101 -8.34 17.76 10.83
CA ILE A 101 -9.81 17.76 10.91
C ILE A 101 -10.39 19.04 10.30
N ASP A 102 -9.78 20.19 10.57
CA ASP A 102 -10.27 21.50 10.10
C ASP A 102 -10.13 21.63 8.59
N SER A 103 -8.99 21.23 8.02
CA SER A 103 -8.78 21.23 6.57
C SER A 103 -9.79 20.32 5.85
N ILE A 104 -10.09 19.16 6.41
CA ILE A 104 -11.09 18.23 5.87
C ILE A 104 -12.48 18.86 5.90
N ASN A 105 -12.90 19.45 7.03
CA ASN A 105 -14.19 20.11 7.17
C ASN A 105 -14.38 21.26 6.17
N ILE A 106 -13.34 22.08 5.99
CA ILE A 106 -13.35 23.18 5.01
C ILE A 106 -13.48 22.61 3.60
N LEU A 107 -12.68 21.62 3.21
CA LEU A 107 -12.77 21.03 1.87
C LEU A 107 -14.13 20.40 1.59
N ILE A 108 -14.72 19.70 2.56
CA ILE A 108 -16.07 19.12 2.45
C ILE A 108 -17.12 20.23 2.29
N LYS A 109 -17.02 21.32 3.05
CA LYS A 109 -17.91 22.49 2.93
C LYS A 109 -17.94 23.07 1.51
N TYR A 110 -16.82 23.00 0.79
CA TYR A 110 -16.70 23.47 -0.59
C TYR A 110 -16.93 22.37 -1.65
N GLY A 111 -17.42 21.18 -1.28
CA GLY A 111 -17.83 20.14 -2.23
C GLY A 111 -16.79 19.06 -2.54
N ALA A 112 -15.66 19.01 -1.81
CA ALA A 112 -14.62 18.00 -2.06
C ALA A 112 -15.09 16.54 -1.82
N LEU A 113 -16.28 16.34 -1.23
CA LEU A 113 -16.83 15.02 -0.95
C LEU A 113 -17.02 14.17 -2.21
N GLU A 114 -17.25 14.77 -3.37
CA GLU A 114 -17.38 14.01 -4.63
C GLU A 114 -16.07 13.28 -5.00
N THR A 115 -14.92 13.79 -4.54
CA THR A 115 -13.61 13.18 -4.79
C THR A 115 -13.30 11.97 -3.88
N ILE A 116 -14.22 11.59 -2.99
CA ILE A 116 -13.99 10.51 -2.01
C ILE A 116 -13.67 9.16 -2.66
N ASN A 117 -14.23 8.92 -3.85
CA ASN A 117 -14.07 7.71 -4.64
C ASN A 117 -12.89 7.77 -5.62
N HIS A 118 -12.17 8.89 -5.69
CA HIS A 118 -10.95 8.95 -6.50
C HIS A 118 -9.97 7.91 -5.95
N ILE A 119 -9.18 7.32 -6.86
CA ILE A 119 -8.16 6.34 -6.52
C ILE A 119 -6.79 6.94 -6.82
N ASP A 120 -5.88 6.83 -5.87
CA ASP A 120 -4.48 7.17 -6.09
C ASP A 120 -3.81 6.13 -7.02
N ALA A 121 -2.55 6.38 -7.39
CA ALA A 121 -1.74 5.43 -8.16
C ALA A 121 -1.54 4.06 -7.46
N GLY A 122 -1.78 3.98 -6.14
CA GLY A 122 -1.72 2.77 -5.33
C GLY A 122 -3.06 2.02 -5.19
N GLY A 123 -4.16 2.57 -5.72
CA GLY A 123 -5.51 2.03 -5.58
C GLY A 123 -6.21 2.35 -4.25
N ASN A 124 -5.68 3.27 -3.45
CA ASN A 124 -6.33 3.75 -2.23
C ASN A 124 -7.30 4.89 -2.55
N SER A 125 -8.49 4.81 -1.99
CA SER A 125 -9.44 5.92 -1.97
C SER A 125 -9.34 6.72 -0.68
N ALA A 126 -9.89 7.93 -0.68
CA ALA A 126 -9.95 8.76 0.52
C ALA A 126 -10.68 8.05 1.68
N GLU A 127 -11.69 7.22 1.37
CA GLU A 127 -12.40 6.41 2.36
C GLU A 127 -11.48 5.38 3.04
N ILE A 128 -10.60 4.74 2.26
CA ILE A 128 -9.63 3.77 2.78
C ILE A 128 -8.61 4.48 3.68
N LEU A 129 -8.16 5.67 3.29
CA LEU A 129 -7.23 6.48 4.09
C LEU A 129 -7.86 6.89 5.44
N LEU A 130 -9.12 7.31 5.45
CA LEU A 130 -9.85 7.65 6.68
C LEU A 130 -9.97 6.47 7.65
N LYS A 131 -10.29 5.28 7.13
CA LYS A 131 -10.36 4.04 7.93
C LYS A 131 -9.02 3.66 8.53
N ASN A 132 -7.94 3.79 7.76
CA ASN A 132 -6.58 3.47 8.22
C ASN A 132 -6.10 4.42 9.34
N LEU A 133 -6.54 5.68 9.32
CA LEU A 133 -6.20 6.68 10.34
C LEU A 133 -7.10 6.63 11.57
N GLY A 134 -8.13 5.75 11.58
CA GLY A 134 -9.09 5.64 12.70
C GLY A 134 -9.93 6.91 12.88
N ILE A 135 -10.07 7.74 11.85
CA ILE A 135 -10.87 8.97 11.90
C ILE A 135 -12.33 8.64 11.53
N ASP A 136 -12.91 7.68 12.25
CA ASP A 136 -14.25 7.12 11.98
C ASP A 136 -15.36 8.17 12.08
N LYS A 137 -15.13 9.24 12.85
CA LYS A 137 -16.08 10.34 13.04
C LYS A 137 -16.46 11.04 11.74
N PHE A 138 -15.56 11.06 10.74
CA PHE A 138 -15.84 11.74 9.46
C PHE A 138 -16.73 10.93 8.51
N LEU A 139 -16.77 9.61 8.66
CA LEU A 139 -17.71 8.77 7.90
C LEU A 139 -19.17 9.03 8.29
N ASN A 140 -19.43 9.67 9.44
CA ASN A 140 -20.75 10.14 9.82
C ASN A 140 -21.23 11.36 8.99
N PHE A 141 -20.34 12.09 8.29
CA PHE A 141 -20.77 13.16 7.38
C PHE A 141 -21.52 12.61 6.15
N ARG A 142 -21.24 11.37 5.73
CA ARG A 142 -22.05 10.69 4.70
C ARG A 142 -23.48 10.42 5.15
N LYS A 143 -23.71 10.24 6.46
CA LYS A 143 -25.04 10.00 7.03
C LYS A 143 -25.78 11.28 7.41
N ALA A 144 -25.05 12.36 7.70
CA ALA A 144 -25.62 13.64 8.11
C ALA A 144 -25.90 14.59 6.93
N ASN A 145 -25.18 14.47 5.81
CA ASN A 145 -25.31 15.37 4.66
C ASN A 145 -26.44 15.03 3.68
N ASP A 146 -27.29 14.04 3.99
CA ASP A 146 -28.66 13.99 3.43
C ASP A 146 -29.58 15.07 4.08
N ILE A 147 -29.04 15.89 4.99
CA ILE A 147 -29.73 17.03 5.61
C ILE A 147 -28.87 18.30 5.53
N VAL A 148 -28.49 18.76 4.34
CA VAL A 148 -28.21 20.19 4.12
C VAL A 148 -28.78 20.59 2.76
N GLU A 149 -30.03 21.04 2.76
CA GLU A 149 -30.58 21.82 1.65
C GLU A 149 -29.91 23.20 1.57
N PRO A 150 -29.61 23.72 0.36
CA PRO A 150 -29.66 25.13 0.09
C PRO A 150 -31.08 25.53 -0.33
N ILE A 151 -31.59 26.49 0.42
CA ILE A 151 -32.89 27.15 0.40
C ILE A 151 -33.32 27.66 -1.00
N ASP A 152 -34.63 27.47 -1.27
CA ASP A 152 -35.57 28.16 -2.16
C ASP A 152 -35.56 27.92 -3.69
N SER A 153 -36.56 27.18 -4.19
CA SER A 153 -37.72 27.75 -4.91
C SER A 153 -38.64 26.69 -5.55
N LYS A 154 -39.87 26.59 -5.02
CA LYS A 154 -41.19 26.27 -5.63
C LYS A 154 -41.27 25.33 -6.86
N ASN A 155 -42.19 24.36 -6.74
CA ASN A 155 -42.83 23.50 -7.76
C ASN A 155 -42.07 22.18 -8.00
N THR A 156 -42.63 20.97 -8.01
CA THR A 156 -43.99 20.50 -8.32
C THR A 156 -44.06 19.00 -8.00
N THR A 157 -45.18 18.58 -7.40
CA THR A 157 -45.91 17.31 -7.58
C THR A 157 -45.17 15.97 -7.63
N LYS A 158 -45.52 15.13 -6.63
CA LYS A 158 -45.87 13.70 -6.71
C LYS A 158 -44.88 12.78 -7.42
N THR A 159 -44.23 11.88 -6.68
CA THR A 159 -44.13 10.45 -7.06
C THR A 159 -43.60 9.61 -5.90
N ASP A 160 -44.42 8.63 -5.53
CA ASP A 160 -44.13 7.28 -5.06
C ASP A 160 -43.17 7.06 -3.87
N VAL A 161 -43.83 6.83 -2.74
CA VAL A 161 -43.32 6.18 -1.54
C VAL A 161 -42.77 4.79 -1.91
N LEU A 162 -41.45 4.61 -1.86
CA LEU A 162 -40.83 3.29 -1.78
C LEU A 162 -40.15 3.12 -0.42
N SER A 163 -40.60 2.07 0.26
CA SER A 163 -40.24 1.61 1.60
C SER A 163 -38.72 1.57 1.85
N ILE A 164 -38.24 2.44 2.74
CA ILE A 164 -36.90 2.38 3.32
C ILE A 164 -36.95 1.36 4.47
N THR A 165 -36.44 0.15 4.24
CA THR A 165 -36.11 -0.79 5.32
C THR A 165 -34.66 -0.55 5.74
N SER A 166 -34.50 -0.14 6.99
CA SER A 166 -33.28 0.00 7.79
C SER A 166 -32.10 -0.90 7.41
N ASP A 167 -30.98 -0.28 7.00
CA ASP A 167 -29.66 -0.89 6.83
C ASP A 167 -29.02 -1.23 8.19
N PHE A 168 -29.45 -2.32 8.80
CA PHE A 168 -28.56 -3.12 9.64
C PHE A 168 -27.90 -4.17 8.73
N PRO A 169 -26.56 -4.26 8.65
CA PRO A 169 -25.90 -5.29 7.87
C PRO A 169 -26.25 -6.64 8.48
N GLN A 170 -27.19 -7.34 7.85
CA GLN A 170 -27.61 -8.66 8.29
C GLN A 170 -26.42 -9.61 8.17
N PRO A 171 -26.10 -10.39 9.22
CA PRO A 171 -25.01 -11.34 9.17
C PRO A 171 -25.26 -12.35 8.06
N PHE A 172 -24.31 -12.50 7.15
CA PHE A 172 -24.41 -13.46 6.04
C PHE A 172 -23.48 -14.64 6.29
N PHE A 173 -23.91 -15.82 5.85
CA PHE A 173 -23.13 -17.05 5.96
C PHE A 173 -22.24 -17.23 4.73
N CYS A 174 -20.97 -17.54 4.94
CA CYS A 174 -20.06 -17.88 3.85
C CYS A 174 -19.89 -19.40 3.72
N ASN A 175 -20.27 -19.96 2.57
CA ASN A 175 -20.09 -21.39 2.25
C ASN A 175 -18.62 -21.81 2.09
N ILE A 176 -17.69 -20.86 1.93
CA ILE A 176 -16.25 -21.13 1.78
C ILE A 176 -15.58 -21.24 3.14
N CYS A 177 -15.98 -20.38 4.09
CA CYS A 177 -15.42 -20.35 5.44
C CYS A 177 -16.28 -21.07 6.48
N ASN A 178 -17.49 -21.53 6.10
CA ASN A 178 -18.51 -22.13 6.96
C ASN A 178 -18.76 -21.33 8.25
N LEU A 179 -18.74 -20.00 8.16
CA LEU A 179 -18.87 -19.07 9.28
C LEU A 179 -19.77 -17.90 8.88
N GLN A 180 -20.39 -17.26 9.88
CA GLN A 180 -21.18 -16.04 9.71
C GLN A 180 -20.32 -14.79 9.86
N TYR A 181 -20.56 -13.80 9.00
CA TYR A 181 -19.84 -12.53 8.98
C TYR A 181 -20.82 -11.37 8.83
N CYS A 182 -20.47 -10.22 9.42
CA CYS A 182 -21.32 -9.02 9.37
C CYS A 182 -21.20 -8.28 8.04
N ASP A 183 -20.06 -8.36 7.36
CA ASP A 183 -19.81 -7.60 6.13
C ASP A 183 -19.22 -8.49 5.03
N LYS A 184 -19.90 -8.50 3.88
CA LYS A 184 -19.60 -9.36 2.74
C LYS A 184 -18.31 -8.97 2.05
N ILE A 185 -18.04 -7.67 1.94
CA ILE A 185 -16.91 -7.17 1.17
C ILE A 185 -15.62 -7.41 1.94
N SER A 186 -15.55 -6.98 3.21
CA SER A 186 -14.38 -7.22 4.07
C SER A 186 -14.10 -8.71 4.28
N HIS A 187 -15.14 -9.53 4.43
CA HIS A 187 -14.98 -10.97 4.48
C HIS A 187 -14.35 -11.51 3.18
N GLN A 188 -14.88 -11.16 2.01
CA GLN A 188 -14.42 -11.69 0.71
C GLN A 188 -13.00 -11.27 0.33
N THR A 189 -12.51 -10.15 0.88
CA THR A 189 -11.14 -9.66 0.68
C THR A 189 -10.17 -10.09 1.77
N SER A 190 -10.67 -10.66 2.88
CA SER A 190 -9.82 -11.13 3.98
C SER A 190 -8.86 -12.22 3.52
N ILE A 191 -7.65 -12.21 4.08
CA ILE A 191 -6.63 -13.24 3.81
C ILE A 191 -7.18 -14.65 4.09
N ILE A 192 -8.00 -14.79 5.13
CA ILE A 192 -8.65 -16.06 5.50
C ILE A 192 -9.61 -16.52 4.40
N HIS A 193 -10.50 -15.64 3.92
CA HIS A 193 -11.40 -15.98 2.82
C HIS A 193 -10.65 -16.24 1.53
N LEU A 194 -9.64 -15.44 1.18
CA LEU A 194 -8.83 -15.65 -0.01
C LEU A 194 -8.07 -16.98 0.04
N PHE A 195 -7.53 -17.33 1.21
CA PHE A 195 -6.89 -18.62 1.45
C PHE A 195 -7.88 -19.78 1.30
N ASN A 196 -9.06 -19.66 1.90
CA ASN A 196 -10.12 -20.66 1.77
C ASN A 196 -10.78 -20.63 0.38
N LYS A 197 -10.69 -19.54 -0.38
CA LYS A 197 -11.19 -19.40 -1.76
C LYS A 197 -10.20 -19.94 -2.78
N ASN A 198 -8.92 -20.11 -2.43
CA ASN A 198 -7.90 -20.77 -3.25
C ASN A 198 -8.14 -22.30 -3.39
N ILE A 199 -9.41 -22.69 -3.42
CA ILE A 199 -9.89 -24.05 -3.56
C ILE A 199 -10.18 -24.29 -5.05
N ILE A 200 -9.32 -25.15 -5.62
CA ILE A 200 -9.49 -25.96 -6.84
C ILE A 200 -9.10 -25.26 -8.16
N CYS A 201 -7.95 -25.68 -8.74
CA CYS A 201 -7.80 -25.65 -10.21
C CYS A 201 -9.02 -26.42 -10.77
N PRO A 202 -9.94 -25.81 -11.54
CA PRO A 202 -11.18 -26.48 -11.98
C PRO A 202 -10.92 -27.84 -12.64
N ASP A 203 -9.74 -27.99 -13.26
CA ASP A 203 -9.35 -29.17 -14.03
C ASP A 203 -8.59 -30.23 -13.20
N THR A 204 -8.03 -29.86 -12.05
CA THR A 204 -7.31 -30.80 -11.19
C THR A 204 -7.82 -30.61 -9.76
N LYS A 205 -8.63 -31.57 -9.28
CA LYS A 205 -9.20 -31.67 -7.92
C LYS A 205 -8.12 -31.80 -6.82
N LYS A 206 -7.12 -30.93 -6.83
CA LYS A 206 -5.98 -30.84 -5.92
C LYS A 206 -5.93 -29.42 -5.39
N ASN A 207 -5.66 -29.30 -4.09
CA ASN A 207 -5.45 -28.02 -3.41
C ASN A 207 -4.10 -27.43 -3.80
N LEU A 208 -4.00 -26.85 -5.00
CA LEU A 208 -2.80 -26.17 -5.48
C LEU A 208 -3.18 -24.77 -5.95
N ILE A 209 -2.43 -23.78 -5.48
CA ILE A 209 -2.51 -22.41 -5.99
C ILE A 209 -1.98 -22.46 -7.44
N PRO A 210 -2.80 -22.14 -8.45
CA PRO A 210 -2.31 -22.14 -9.82
C PRO A 210 -1.22 -21.07 -9.96
N PRO A 211 -0.11 -21.39 -10.66
CA PRO A 211 0.91 -20.40 -10.99
C PRO A 211 0.27 -19.25 -11.80
N GLN A 212 0.47 -18.01 -11.34
CA GLN A 212 0.04 -16.82 -12.07
C GLN A 212 1.10 -16.42 -13.10
N TYR A 213 0.75 -16.51 -14.38
CA TYR A 213 1.65 -16.16 -15.49
C TYR A 213 1.51 -14.70 -15.96
N GLY A 214 0.59 -13.92 -15.37
CA GLY A 214 0.31 -12.55 -15.81
C GLY A 214 -0.33 -12.44 -17.20
N ILE A 215 -0.74 -13.56 -17.81
CA ILE A 215 -1.40 -13.59 -19.12
C ILE A 215 -2.91 -13.52 -18.93
N HIS A 216 -3.54 -12.46 -19.42
CA HIS A 216 -4.99 -12.27 -19.31
C HIS A 216 -5.77 -13.25 -20.20
N LYS A 217 -6.97 -13.69 -19.75
CA LYS A 217 -7.79 -14.68 -20.47
C LYS A 217 -8.29 -14.19 -21.84
N SER A 218 -8.40 -12.88 -22.04
CA SER A 218 -8.76 -12.29 -23.33
C SER A 218 -7.63 -12.30 -24.36
N ASN A 219 -6.39 -12.61 -23.95
CA ASN A 219 -5.27 -12.65 -24.88
C ASN A 219 -5.42 -13.82 -25.86
N ILE A 220 -5.24 -13.55 -27.16
CA ILE A 220 -5.31 -14.56 -28.23
C ILE A 220 -4.34 -15.71 -27.96
N GLY A 221 -3.11 -15.42 -27.52
CA GLY A 221 -2.12 -16.45 -27.20
C GLY A 221 -2.57 -17.36 -26.06
N TYR A 222 -3.27 -16.81 -25.06
CA TYR A 222 -3.84 -17.62 -23.97
C TYR A 222 -4.93 -18.57 -24.48
N GLN A 223 -5.78 -18.09 -25.40
CA GLN A 223 -6.83 -18.90 -26.01
C GLN A 223 -6.23 -20.01 -26.90
N MET A 224 -5.20 -19.70 -27.68
CA MET A 224 -4.48 -20.69 -28.48
C MET A 224 -3.83 -21.77 -27.62
N LEU A 225 -3.16 -21.38 -26.54
CA LEU A 225 -2.55 -22.34 -25.61
C LEU A 225 -3.60 -23.30 -25.03
N LYS A 226 -4.73 -22.77 -24.55
CA LYS A 226 -5.84 -23.60 -24.07
C LYS A 226 -6.41 -24.52 -25.15
N ALA A 227 -6.57 -24.02 -26.37
CA ALA A 227 -7.05 -24.83 -27.50
C ALA A 227 -6.12 -26.00 -27.82
N HIS A 228 -4.81 -25.85 -27.59
CA HIS A 228 -3.81 -26.90 -27.74
C HIS A 228 -3.65 -27.82 -26.51
N GLY A 229 -4.56 -27.74 -25.53
CA GLY A 229 -4.55 -28.61 -24.34
C GLY A 229 -3.52 -28.19 -23.29
N TRP A 230 -3.09 -26.93 -23.29
CA TRP A 230 -2.28 -26.40 -22.19
C TRP A 230 -3.15 -26.01 -20.99
N ASP A 231 -2.86 -26.64 -19.85
CA ASP A 231 -3.45 -26.30 -18.57
C ASP A 231 -2.51 -25.38 -17.79
N SER A 232 -3.05 -24.28 -17.25
CA SER A 232 -2.27 -23.33 -16.45
C SER A 232 -1.59 -23.97 -15.23
N CYS A 233 -2.11 -25.07 -14.71
CA CYS A 233 -1.52 -25.77 -13.57
C CYS A 233 -0.39 -26.74 -13.98
N MET A 234 -0.13 -26.91 -15.28
CA MET A 234 0.87 -27.86 -15.81
C MET A 234 1.86 -27.20 -16.78
N GLY A 235 2.97 -27.91 -17.02
CA GLY A 235 4.03 -27.44 -17.90
C GLY A 235 3.60 -27.37 -19.37
N LEU A 236 4.20 -26.45 -20.13
CA LEU A 236 4.00 -26.42 -21.58
C LEU A 236 4.57 -27.68 -22.27
N GLY A 237 3.85 -28.25 -23.24
CA GLY A 237 4.31 -29.36 -24.08
C GLY A 237 3.36 -30.56 -24.09
N LEU A 238 3.52 -31.47 -25.06
CA LEU A 238 2.63 -32.61 -25.31
C LEU A 238 2.41 -33.52 -24.08
N HIS A 239 3.45 -33.70 -23.27
CA HIS A 239 3.40 -34.49 -22.03
C HIS A 239 3.34 -33.62 -20.77
N GLN A 240 2.98 -32.34 -20.90
CA GLN A 240 2.86 -31.41 -19.78
C GLN A 240 4.15 -31.25 -18.94
N GLY A 241 5.31 -31.60 -19.53
CA GLY A 241 6.62 -31.67 -18.86
C GLY A 241 7.41 -30.36 -18.83
N GLY A 242 6.86 -29.28 -19.38
CA GLY A 242 7.47 -27.96 -19.33
C GLY A 242 7.67 -27.44 -17.90
N ARG A 243 8.67 -26.58 -17.71
CA ARG A 243 8.90 -25.96 -16.40
C ARG A 243 7.82 -24.91 -16.13
N ILE A 244 7.18 -25.03 -14.98
CA ILE A 244 6.11 -24.13 -14.53
C ILE A 244 6.68 -22.83 -13.93
N TYR A 245 7.79 -22.94 -13.20
CA TYR A 245 8.42 -21.83 -12.51
C TYR A 245 9.71 -21.40 -13.21
N PRO A 246 10.02 -20.09 -13.22
CA PRO A 246 11.32 -19.59 -13.65
C PRO A 246 12.47 -20.31 -12.95
N ILE A 247 13.58 -20.49 -13.66
CA ILE A 247 14.79 -21.10 -13.08
C ILE A 247 15.29 -20.14 -11.99
N LYS A 248 15.37 -20.64 -10.74
CA LYS A 248 15.91 -19.86 -9.64
C LYS A 248 17.35 -19.44 -9.97
N ALA A 249 17.58 -18.12 -10.05
CA ALA A 249 18.91 -17.59 -10.22
C ALA A 249 19.76 -17.96 -9.00
N LYS A 250 20.93 -18.53 -9.24
CA LYS A 250 21.97 -18.67 -8.22
C LYS A 250 23.09 -17.71 -8.59
N PRO A 251 23.61 -16.91 -7.64
CA PRO A 251 24.76 -16.09 -7.92
C PRO A 251 25.91 -16.99 -8.37
N LYS A 252 26.53 -16.60 -9.48
CA LYS A 252 27.71 -17.29 -9.99
C LYS A 252 28.86 -17.03 -9.01
N SER A 253 29.40 -18.08 -8.40
CA SER A 253 30.44 -17.97 -7.37
C SER A 253 31.83 -17.68 -7.96
N ASP A 254 32.02 -17.93 -9.25
CA ASP A 254 33.26 -17.77 -9.95
C ASP A 254 33.25 -16.52 -10.84
N ARG A 255 34.44 -15.93 -11.02
CA ARG A 255 34.64 -14.72 -11.85
C ARG A 255 34.79 -15.01 -13.34
N SER A 256 34.63 -16.27 -13.78
CA SER A 256 34.72 -16.58 -15.20
C SER A 256 33.51 -16.02 -15.96
N GLY A 257 33.62 -15.77 -17.26
CA GLY A 257 32.48 -15.45 -18.12
C GLY A 257 31.53 -16.64 -18.27
N LEU A 258 30.25 -16.38 -18.56
CA LEU A 258 29.33 -17.43 -18.98
C LEU A 258 29.85 -18.07 -20.29
N GLY A 259 29.81 -19.40 -20.41
CA GLY A 259 30.28 -20.12 -21.59
C GLY A 259 31.77 -20.51 -21.59
N ILE A 260 32.56 -20.06 -20.61
CA ILE A 260 33.95 -20.52 -20.46
C ILE A 260 33.95 -21.91 -19.80
N LYS A 261 34.55 -22.90 -20.47
CA LYS A 261 34.81 -24.21 -19.87
C LYS A 261 35.86 -24.03 -18.77
N ILE A 262 35.41 -23.93 -17.52
CA ILE A 262 36.31 -23.95 -16.38
C ILE A 262 36.95 -25.34 -16.37
N VAL A 263 38.25 -25.40 -16.66
CA VAL A 263 39.03 -26.60 -16.38
C VAL A 263 38.94 -26.76 -14.87
N LYS A 264 38.32 -27.85 -14.40
CA LYS A 264 38.29 -28.17 -12.97
C LYS A 264 39.75 -28.39 -12.56
N CYS A 265 40.42 -27.37 -12.06
CA CYS A 265 41.69 -27.59 -11.38
C CYS A 265 41.40 -28.61 -10.28
N PRO A 266 42.16 -29.72 -10.20
CA PRO A 266 42.01 -30.67 -9.11
C PRO A 266 42.07 -29.86 -7.83
N LYS A 267 41.08 -30.06 -6.96
CA LYS A 267 40.93 -29.31 -5.71
C LYS A 267 42.30 -29.34 -5.03
N ASN A 268 43.03 -28.22 -5.06
CA ASN A 268 44.17 -28.07 -4.19
C ASN A 268 43.58 -28.22 -2.80
N GLN A 269 43.88 -29.36 -2.17
CA GLN A 269 43.66 -29.57 -0.76
C GLN A 269 44.61 -28.59 -0.08
N PHE A 270 44.26 -27.31 -0.07
CA PHE A 270 44.81 -26.38 0.89
C PHE A 270 44.41 -26.99 2.23
N LYS A 271 45.36 -27.71 2.85
CA LYS A 271 45.20 -28.22 4.21
C LYS A 271 44.67 -27.04 4.99
N LYS A 272 43.49 -27.18 5.59
CA LYS A 272 42.92 -26.13 6.44
C LYS A 272 44.02 -25.73 7.41
N VAL A 273 44.59 -24.55 7.23
CA VAL A 273 45.59 -24.05 8.17
C VAL A 273 44.85 -23.91 9.48
N ARG A 274 45.30 -24.64 10.50
CA ARG A 274 44.70 -24.54 11.84
C ARG A 274 44.79 -23.08 12.28
N PRO A 275 43.77 -22.54 12.96
CA PRO A 275 43.84 -21.18 13.48
C PRO A 275 45.10 -21.01 14.35
N PHE A 276 45.81 -19.89 14.17
CA PHE A 276 47.03 -19.57 14.90
C PHE A 276 46.70 -19.45 16.40
N THR A 277 47.31 -20.30 17.23
CA THR A 277 47.01 -20.38 18.67
C THR A 277 47.92 -19.43 19.47
N LYS A 278 47.53 -19.12 20.71
CA LYS A 278 48.36 -18.32 21.63
C LYS A 278 49.72 -18.98 21.95
N GLN A 279 49.79 -20.31 21.84
CA GLN A 279 51.04 -21.05 21.98
C GLN A 279 51.94 -20.85 20.76
N ASP A 280 51.38 -20.92 19.54
CA ASP A 280 52.12 -20.59 18.32
C ASP A 280 52.63 -19.13 18.36
N GLU A 281 51.85 -18.21 18.95
CA GLU A 281 52.25 -16.81 19.14
C GLU A 281 53.41 -16.65 20.13
N TYR A 282 53.39 -17.38 21.26
CA TYR A 282 54.48 -17.38 22.23
C TYR A 282 55.77 -17.96 21.64
N GLU A 283 55.68 -19.08 20.93
CA GLU A 283 56.82 -19.70 20.25
C GLU A 283 57.39 -18.81 19.15
N PHE A 284 56.53 -18.17 18.36
CA PHE A 284 56.95 -17.21 17.33
C PHE A 284 57.67 -16.00 17.94
N ARG A 285 57.18 -15.44 19.05
CA ARG A 285 57.86 -14.32 19.73
C ARG A 285 59.21 -14.72 20.32
N ARG A 286 59.35 -15.97 20.78
CA ARG A 286 60.59 -16.50 21.35
C ARG A 286 61.66 -16.78 20.29
N SER A 287 61.29 -17.02 19.03
CA SER A 287 62.29 -17.23 17.96
C SER A 287 63.04 -15.97 17.52
N PHE A 288 62.63 -14.79 18.00
CA PHE A 288 63.30 -13.50 17.74
C PHE A 288 64.06 -12.94 18.95
N MET A 289 64.15 -13.71 20.06
CA MET A 289 65.01 -13.42 21.21
C MET A 289 66.17 -14.42 21.23
#